data_AF-A0A349M6A6-F1
#
_entry.id   AF-A0A349M6A6-F1
#
_cell.length_a   1.000
_cell.length_b   1.000
_cell.length_c   1.000
_cell.angle_alpha   90.00
_cell.angle_beta   90.00
_cell.angle_gamma   90.00
#
_symmetry.space_group_name_H-M   'P 1'
#
loop_
_entity.id
_entity.type
_entity.pdbx_description
1 polymer ?
#
loop_
_entity_poly.entity_id
_entity_poly.type
_entity_poly.pdbx_seq_one_letter_code
_entity_poly.pdbx_strand_id
1 'polypeptide(L)' 'HLTHLDLRANKLVSLPASIGDLTNLVKLDVRWNKLSSFPEWLQRLEERGCTVFT' A
#
# COMPACT_ATOMS: atom_id res chain seq x y z
N HIS A 1 5.36 -14.58 -3.93
CA HIS A 1 5.47 -14.29 -2.48
C HIS A 1 6.10 -12.91 -2.27
N LEU A 2 5.37 -11.84 -2.61
CA LEU A 2 5.87 -10.48 -2.38
C LEU A 2 5.58 -10.08 -0.92
N THR A 3 6.61 -9.65 -0.20
CA THR A 3 6.49 -9.27 1.22
C THR A 3 6.72 -7.77 1.46
N HIS A 4 7.41 -7.09 0.55
CA HIS A 4 7.72 -5.66 0.66
C HIS A 4 7.45 -4.98 -0.68
N LEU A 5 6.71 -3.87 -0.65
CA LEU A 5 6.44 -3.03 -1.82
C LEU A 5 6.75 -1.58 -1.47
N ASP A 6 7.82 -1.04 -2.08
CA ASP A 6 8.24 0.35 -1.93
C ASP A 6 7.90 1.13 -3.21
N LEU A 7 6.99 2.08 -3.08
CA LEU A 7 6.50 2.98 -4.13
C LEU A 7 6.77 4.45 -3.76
N ARG A 8 7.64 4.71 -2.78
CA ARG A 8 7.89 6.07 -2.28
C ARG A 8 8.45 7.00 -3.35
N ALA A 9 8.25 8.31 -3.17
CA ALA A 9 8.80 9.37 -4.03
C ALA A 9 8.40 9.24 -5.51
N ASN A 10 7.14 8.88 -5.76
CA ASN A 10 6.56 8.81 -7.10
C ASN A 10 5.49 9.91 -7.28
N LYS A 11 4.77 9.86 -8.40
CA LYS A 11 3.68 10.78 -8.73
C LYS A 11 2.33 10.05 -8.79
N LEU A 12 2.18 8.96 -8.03
CA LEU A 12 0.95 8.16 -8.02
C LEU A 12 -0.21 8.99 -7.47
N VAL A 13 -1.32 8.99 -8.19
CA VAL A 13 -2.57 9.67 -7.79
C VAL A 13 -3.62 8.67 -7.27
N SER A 14 -3.43 7.39 -7.56
CA SER A 14 -4.25 6.28 -7.10
C SER A 14 -3.40 5.01 -6.96
N LEU A 15 -3.94 4.02 -6.25
CA LEU A 15 -3.35 2.70 -6.12
C LEU A 15 -4.32 1.65 -6.68
N PRO A 16 -3.83 0.67 -7.47
CA PRO A 16 -4.69 -0.38 -7.99
C PRO A 16 -5.16 -1.32 -6.88
N ALA A 17 -6.39 -1.82 -6.99
CA ALA A 17 -6.99 -2.72 -6.02
C ALA A 17 -6.20 -4.04 -5.84
N SER A 18 -5.45 -4.46 -6.86
CA SER A 18 -4.62 -5.67 -6.84
C SER A 18 -3.53 -5.66 -5.76
N ILE A 19 -3.15 -4.49 -5.23
CA ILE A 19 -2.21 -4.42 -4.08
C ILE A 19 -2.86 -5.03 -2.83
N GLY A 20 -4.18 -4.89 -2.68
CA GLY A 20 -4.93 -5.51 -1.58
C GLY A 20 -4.98 -7.03 -1.62
N ASP A 21 -4.72 -7.63 -2.79
CA ASP A 21 -4.69 -9.09 -2.99
C ASP A 21 -3.33 -9.70 -2.62
N LEU A 22 -2.33 -8.87 -2.29
CA LEU A 22 -0.99 -9.32 -1.86
C LEU A 22 -1.04 -9.83 -0.41
N THR A 23 -1.55 -11.04 -0.23
CA THR A 23 -1.78 -11.66 1.10
C THR A 23 -0.53 -11.88 1.96
N ASN A 24 0.65 -11.88 1.34
CA ASN A 24 1.93 -12.04 2.04
C ASN A 24 2.66 -10.70 2.29
N LEU A 25 2.03 -9.57 1.96
CA LEU A 25 2.66 -8.25 2.11
C LEU A 25 2.75 -7.87 3.59
N VAL A 26 3.98 -7.57 4.03
CA VAL A 26 4.31 -7.15 5.39
C VAL A 26 4.64 -5.66 5.45
N LYS A 27 5.06 -5.06 4.33
CA LYS A 27 5.33 -3.63 4.24
C LYS A 27 4.89 -3.03 2.91
N LEU A 28 4.17 -1.93 2.98
CA LEU A 28 3.83 -1.06 1.85
C LEU A 28 4.26 0.37 2.16
N ASP A 29 5.13 0.96 1.33
CA ASP A 29 5.52 2.37 1.47
C ASP A 29 5.07 3.15 0.22
N VAL A 30 4.12 4.05 0.39
CA VAL A 30 3.59 4.93 -0.65
C VAL A 30 3.80 6.41 -0.32
N ARG A 31 4.67 6.72 0.66
CA ARG A 31 4.98 8.11 1.04
C ARG A 31 5.51 8.93 -0.12
N TRP A 32 5.29 10.23 -0.04
CA TRP A 32 5.75 11.18 -1.07
C TRP A 32 5.17 10.86 -2.46
N ASN A 33 3.91 10.44 -2.49
CA ASN A 33 3.07 10.40 -3.70
C ASN A 33 2.02 11.52 -3.68
N LYS A 34 1.11 11.51 -4.65
CA LYS A 34 0.00 12.47 -4.78
C LYS A 34 -1.35 11.79 -4.50
N LEU A 35 -1.36 10.81 -3.61
CA LEU A 35 -2.57 10.09 -3.22
C LEU A 35 -3.46 11.04 -2.40
N SER A 36 -4.67 11.30 -2.90
CA SER A 36 -5.66 12.13 -2.20
C SER A 36 -6.71 11.30 -1.46
N SER A 37 -6.80 10.00 -1.77
CA SER A 37 -7.69 9.06 -1.12
C SER A 37 -6.98 7.73 -0.91
N PHE A 38 -7.34 7.07 0.20
CA PHE A 38 -6.81 5.77 0.56
C PHE A 38 -7.95 4.75 0.47
N PRO A 39 -7.82 3.71 -0.37
CA PRO A 39 -8.85 2.68 -0.50
C PRO A 39 -8.96 1.82 0.77
N GLU A 40 -10.16 1.27 1.02
CA GLU A 40 -10.48 0.42 2.17
C GLU A 40 -9.53 -0.79 2.33
N TRP A 41 -8.96 -1.29 1.22
CA TRP A 41 -8.02 -2.40 1.30
C TRP A 41 -6.71 -2.06 2.00
N LEU A 42 -6.32 -0.79 2.11
CA LEU A 42 -5.16 -0.38 2.91
C LEU A 42 -5.38 -0.68 4.40
N GLN A 43 -6.57 -0.36 4.90
CA GLN A 43 -6.96 -0.70 6.28
C GLN A 43 -6.91 -2.22 6.49
N ARG A 44 -7.43 -3.00 5.54
CA ARG A 44 -7.37 -4.47 5.61
C ARG A 44 -5.95 -5.03 5.62
N LEU A 45 -4.98 -4.34 5.02
CA LEU A 45 -3.56 -4.73 5.09
C LEU A 45 -3.01 -4.46 6.50
N GLU A 46 -3.30 -3.30 7.08
CA GLU A 46 -2.89 -2.95 8.45
C GLU A 46 -3.48 -3.91 9.49
N GLU A 47 -4.77 -4.25 9.36
CA GLU A 47 -5.46 -5.23 10.22
C GLU A 47 -4.83 -6.62 10.19
N ARG A 48 -4.14 -6.97 9.09
CA ARG A 48 -3.40 -8.23 8.92
C ARG A 48 -1.95 -8.15 9.38
N GLY A 49 -1.52 -7.01 9.92
CA GLY A 49 -0.16 -6.77 10.40
C GLY A 49 0.81 -6.25 9.33
N CYS A 50 0.34 -5.84 8.16
CA CYS A 50 1.18 -5.13 7.19
C CYS A 50 1.41 -3.70 7.66
N THR A 51 2.68 -3.26 7.71
CA THR A 51 3.00 -1.87 8.01
C THR A 51 2.84 -1.02 6.75
N VAL A 52 1.90 -0.08 6.78
CA VAL A 52 1.64 0.85 5.68
C VAL A 52 2.21 2.22 6.02
N PHE A 53 3.03 2.77 5.13
CA PHE A 53 3.49 4.16 5.18
C PHE A 53 2.84 4.94 4.05
N THR A 54 2.02 5.93 4.37
CA THR A 54 1.26 6.73 3.39
C THR A 54 1.76 8.16 3.24
#